data_AF-A0A9D7I2Y6-F1
#
_entry.id   AF-A0A9D7I2Y6-F1
#
_cell.length_a   1.000
_cell.length_b   1.000
_cell.length_c   1.000
_cell.angle_alpha   90.00
_cell.angle_beta   90.00
_cell.angle_gamma   90.00
#
_symmetry.space_group_name_H-M   'P 1'
#
loop_
_entity.id
_entity.type
_entity.pdbx_description
1 polymer ?
#
loop_
_entity_poly.entity_id
_entity_poly.type
_entity_poly.pdbx_seq_one_letter_code
_entity_poly.pdbx_strand_id
1 'polypeptide(L)'
;MADNFTWNQTFHGAGDPRLEHCGSTDGEPIAHRARTVAERQREEPGVRVGDTEFSICKKFNITPGCFRKWNNLPRQTEQPTLTISAGKAYIVGYKAKPPTTVTPSPVVVPPPVVVVPPPTTQGSADRRSPLQIFTSEPCLAYMRSWERPPLVNGQITGKVFRDTKGSLTIGFGHFIKPEERLRWAAYDPEQGGTLELTMLQMEGLFREDVARLAEADLKKRILVPLRQHEYDALADFIFHRGAGALLQSGLQNYINSKPNGNFDYGEIQDCFMLYAFWFNPTTSQWEYNAGFESRRREEIDMFRYGKYTLHR
;
A
#
# COMPACT_ATOMS: atom_id res chain seq x y z
N MET A 1 8.88 -9.82 30.48
CA MET A 1 7.60 -9.84 29.75
C MET A 1 7.68 -8.75 28.71
N ALA A 2 8.08 -9.11 27.48
CA ALA A 2 8.21 -8.18 26.37
C ALA A 2 7.54 -8.87 25.18
N ASP A 3 6.44 -8.30 24.73
CA ASP A 3 5.64 -8.83 23.63
C ASP A 3 6.39 -8.61 22.32
N ASN A 4 7.01 -9.69 21.85
CA ASN A 4 7.49 -9.84 20.49
C ASN A 4 6.29 -9.72 19.54
N PHE A 5 6.16 -8.57 18.87
CA PHE A 5 5.30 -8.45 17.69
C PHE A 5 5.96 -9.14 16.50
N THR A 6 6.11 -10.46 16.59
CA THR A 6 6.37 -11.33 15.46
C THR A 6 5.10 -11.44 14.65
N TRP A 7 5.11 -10.86 13.44
CA TRP A 7 4.14 -11.18 12.40
C TRP A 7 4.40 -12.61 11.90
N ASN A 8 4.07 -13.61 12.73
CA ASN A 8 4.05 -15.00 12.31
C ASN A 8 2.66 -15.38 11.81
N GLN A 9 2.70 -15.83 10.56
CA GLN A 9 1.66 -16.39 9.73
C GLN A 9 0.69 -17.31 10.47
N THR A 10 -0.60 -17.07 10.23
CA THR A 10 -1.57 -18.14 9.94
C THR A 10 -2.67 -17.56 9.05
N PHE A 11 -2.36 -17.33 7.77
CA PHE A 11 -3.41 -17.16 6.78
C PHE A 11 -3.76 -18.55 6.23
N HIS A 12 -4.67 -19.22 6.95
CA HIS A 12 -5.53 -20.18 6.29
C HIS A 12 -6.50 -19.42 5.41
N GLY A 13 -6.58 -19.83 4.14
CA GLY A 13 -7.59 -19.39 3.21
C GLY A 13 -6.98 -18.74 1.99
N ALA A 14 -6.84 -19.56 0.94
CA ALA A 14 -7.01 -19.09 -0.43
C ALA A 14 -8.12 -18.02 -0.47
N GLY A 15 -7.90 -16.92 -1.20
CA GLY A 15 -8.96 -15.96 -1.45
C GLY A 15 -10.22 -16.72 -1.86
N ASP A 16 -11.34 -16.47 -1.19
CA ASP A 16 -12.60 -17.09 -1.59
C ASP A 16 -12.80 -16.76 -3.08
N PRO A 17 -12.79 -17.73 -3.99
CA PRO A 17 -12.85 -17.49 -5.44
C PRO A 17 -14.20 -16.89 -5.89
N ARG A 18 -15.02 -16.38 -4.97
CA ARG A 18 -16.41 -15.97 -5.18
C ARG A 18 -16.66 -14.46 -5.15
N LEU A 19 -15.67 -13.63 -4.84
CA LEU A 19 -15.86 -12.17 -4.80
C LEU A 19 -15.26 -11.49 -6.04
N GLU A 20 -16.14 -11.00 -6.92
CA GLU A 20 -15.71 -10.16 -8.03
C GLU A 20 -15.12 -8.84 -7.51
N HIS A 21 -13.92 -8.51 -7.98
CA HIS A 21 -13.21 -7.31 -7.57
C HIS A 21 -13.68 -6.10 -8.40
N CYS A 22 -14.47 -5.22 -7.76
CA CYS A 22 -14.99 -3.93 -8.27
C CYS A 22 -15.68 -3.91 -9.65
N GLY A 23 -15.94 -5.08 -10.25
CA GLY A 23 -16.27 -5.19 -11.67
C GLY A 23 -17.77 -5.29 -11.97
N SER A 24 -18.48 -6.23 -11.35
CA SER A 24 -19.92 -6.38 -11.57
C SER A 24 -20.73 -6.33 -10.27
N THR A 25 -21.89 -5.68 -10.37
CA THR A 25 -22.95 -5.63 -9.37
C THR A 25 -24.09 -6.57 -9.74
N ASP A 26 -23.87 -7.43 -10.74
CA ASP A 26 -24.93 -8.17 -11.45
C ASP A 26 -25.21 -9.55 -10.82
N GLY A 27 -24.45 -9.90 -9.77
CA GLY A 27 -24.64 -11.09 -8.95
C GLY A 27 -25.54 -10.85 -7.74
N GLU A 28 -25.72 -11.89 -6.93
CA GLU A 28 -26.43 -11.76 -5.65
C GLU A 28 -25.50 -11.06 -4.62
N PRO A 29 -25.96 -10.00 -3.92
CA PRO A 29 -25.12 -9.25 -2.99
C PRO A 29 -24.78 -10.10 -1.75
N ILE A 30 -23.51 -10.03 -1.34
CA ILE A 30 -23.04 -10.58 -0.07
C ILE A 30 -22.97 -9.41 0.91
N ALA A 31 -23.66 -9.55 2.05
CA ALA A 31 -23.75 -8.51 3.06
C ALA A 31 -23.05 -8.92 4.36
N HIS A 32 -22.38 -7.95 4.98
CA HIS A 32 -21.81 -8.05 6.33
C HIS A 32 -22.61 -7.17 7.30
N ARG A 33 -23.04 -7.74 8.42
CA ARG A 33 -23.67 -6.98 9.50
C ARG A 33 -22.58 -6.34 10.37
N ALA A 34 -22.52 -5.02 10.38
CA ALA A 34 -21.52 -4.28 11.16
C ALA A 34 -21.64 -4.59 12.65
N ARG A 35 -20.52 -4.97 13.27
CA ARG A 35 -20.44 -5.40 14.67
C ARG A 35 -20.25 -4.21 15.61
N THR A 36 -20.86 -4.31 16.78
CA THR A 36 -20.55 -3.51 17.96
C THR A 36 -19.14 -3.81 18.48
N VAL A 37 -18.62 -2.95 19.36
CA VAL A 37 -17.33 -3.18 20.04
C VAL A 37 -17.33 -4.54 20.75
N ALA A 38 -18.37 -4.84 21.52
CA ALA A 38 -18.48 -6.08 22.29
C ALA A 38 -18.57 -7.33 21.40
N GLU A 39 -19.26 -7.24 20.26
CA GLU A 39 -19.29 -8.34 19.28
C GLU A 39 -17.91 -8.56 18.66
N ARG A 40 -17.22 -7.48 18.26
CA ARG A 40 -15.90 -7.57 17.63
C ARG A 40 -14.82 -8.07 18.59
N GLN A 41 -14.86 -7.67 19.86
CA GLN A 41 -13.90 -8.10 20.89
C GLN A 41 -13.90 -9.62 21.12
N ARG A 42 -14.99 -10.33 20.80
CA ARG A 42 -15.02 -11.80 20.90
C ARG A 42 -14.18 -12.50 19.83
N GLU A 43 -13.99 -11.87 18.67
CA GLU A 43 -13.14 -12.36 17.58
C GLU A 43 -11.74 -11.74 17.63
N GLU A 44 -11.64 -10.47 18.02
CA GLU A 44 -10.42 -9.67 18.02
C GLU A 44 -10.21 -9.05 19.43
N PRO A 45 -9.67 -9.80 20.40
CA PRO A 45 -9.45 -9.30 21.75
C PRO A 45 -8.59 -8.02 21.76
N GLY A 46 -8.99 -7.03 22.55
CA GLY A 46 -8.27 -5.75 22.70
C GLY A 46 -8.73 -4.63 21.75
N VAL A 47 -9.61 -4.91 20.79
CA VAL A 47 -10.21 -3.87 19.95
C VAL A 47 -11.10 -2.93 20.77
N ARG A 48 -10.99 -1.61 20.54
CA ARG A 48 -11.72 -0.56 21.28
C ARG A 48 -12.86 0.11 20.51
N VAL A 49 -13.01 -0.22 19.22
CA VAL A 49 -14.03 0.35 18.34
C VAL A 49 -14.81 -0.78 17.64
N GLY A 50 -16.03 -0.50 17.20
CA GLY A 50 -16.81 -1.46 16.42
C GLY A 50 -16.19 -1.73 15.05
N ASP A 51 -16.98 -2.27 14.13
CA ASP A 51 -16.55 -2.30 12.74
C ASP A 51 -16.41 -0.88 12.18
N THR A 52 -15.30 -0.62 11.49
CA THR A 52 -15.03 0.58 10.72
C THR A 52 -14.96 0.22 9.23
N GLU A 53 -14.99 1.22 8.35
CA GLU A 53 -14.74 0.97 6.92
C GLU A 53 -13.45 0.18 6.72
N PHE A 54 -12.38 0.60 7.39
CA PHE A 54 -11.09 -0.09 7.36
C PHE A 54 -11.20 -1.56 7.79
N SER A 55 -11.83 -1.86 8.93
CA SER A 55 -11.88 -3.24 9.42
C SER A 55 -12.74 -4.14 8.54
N ILE A 56 -13.83 -3.61 7.96
CA ILE A 56 -14.67 -4.34 7.01
C ILE A 56 -13.88 -4.60 5.72
N CYS A 57 -13.32 -3.55 5.10
CA CYS A 57 -12.56 -3.68 3.86
C CYS A 57 -11.40 -4.68 4.02
N LYS A 58 -10.68 -4.59 5.15
CA LYS A 58 -9.62 -5.55 5.51
C LYS A 58 -10.14 -6.97 5.67
N LYS A 59 -11.27 -7.18 6.36
CA LYS A 59 -11.84 -8.51 6.60
C LYS A 59 -12.24 -9.22 5.31
N PHE A 60 -12.80 -8.47 4.36
CA PHE A 60 -13.25 -9.00 3.07
C PHE A 60 -12.25 -8.83 1.94
N ASN A 61 -11.10 -8.19 2.22
CA ASN A 61 -10.04 -7.90 1.27
C ASN A 61 -10.54 -7.15 0.02
N ILE A 62 -11.37 -6.14 0.24
CA ILE A 62 -11.95 -5.25 -0.78
C ILE A 62 -11.39 -3.84 -0.61
N THR A 63 -11.46 -3.02 -1.66
CA THR A 63 -11.05 -1.62 -1.58
C THR A 63 -12.15 -0.77 -0.92
N PRO A 64 -11.79 0.36 -0.28
CA PRO A 64 -12.77 1.33 0.22
C PRO A 64 -13.68 1.88 -0.89
N GLY A 65 -13.14 2.09 -2.10
CA GLY A 65 -13.91 2.56 -3.24
C GLY A 65 -15.02 1.59 -3.64
N CYS A 66 -14.73 0.29 -3.77
CA CYS A 66 -15.77 -0.72 -4.04
C CYS A 66 -16.80 -0.74 -2.93
N PHE A 67 -16.35 -0.77 -1.67
CA PHE A 67 -17.23 -0.80 -0.50
C PHE A 67 -18.19 0.40 -0.51
N ARG A 68 -17.67 1.61 -0.72
CA ARG A 68 -18.48 2.83 -0.79
C ARG A 68 -19.45 2.81 -1.96
N LYS A 69 -18.98 2.44 -3.15
CA LYS A 69 -19.79 2.32 -4.37
C LYS A 69 -20.97 1.37 -4.17
N TRP A 70 -20.72 0.16 -3.66
CA TRP A 70 -21.77 -0.84 -3.46
C TRP A 70 -22.81 -0.43 -2.42
N ASN A 71 -22.45 0.46 -1.49
CA ASN A 71 -23.33 0.91 -0.41
C ASN A 71 -23.89 2.32 -0.63
N ASN A 72 -23.72 2.90 -1.82
CA ASN A 72 -24.11 4.28 -2.15
C ASN A 72 -23.58 5.30 -1.12
N LEU A 73 -22.31 5.15 -0.72
CA LEU A 73 -21.62 6.05 0.20
C LEU A 73 -20.72 7.01 -0.59
N PRO A 74 -20.50 8.25 -0.10
CA PRO A 74 -19.60 9.21 -0.75
C PRO A 74 -18.20 8.65 -0.91
N ARG A 75 -17.45 9.07 -1.94
CA ARG A 75 -16.06 8.65 -2.15
C ARG A 75 -15.15 9.16 -1.02
N GLN A 76 -13.98 8.55 -0.82
CA GLN A 76 -13.06 8.99 0.24
C GLN A 76 -12.58 10.42 0.03
N THR A 77 -12.48 10.84 -1.23
CA THR A 77 -12.15 12.22 -1.62
C THR A 77 -13.20 13.24 -1.21
N GLU A 78 -14.47 12.84 -1.10
CA GLU A 78 -15.59 13.70 -0.71
C GLU A 78 -15.82 13.65 0.80
N GLN A 79 -15.68 12.47 1.40
CA GLN A 79 -15.85 12.24 2.82
C GLN A 79 -14.73 11.33 3.36
N PRO A 80 -13.64 11.91 3.89
CA PRO A 80 -12.46 11.14 4.36
C PRO A 80 -12.78 10.19 5.52
N THR A 81 -13.73 10.57 6.38
CA THR A 81 -14.15 9.79 7.54
C THR A 81 -15.61 9.39 7.42
N LEU A 82 -15.87 8.09 7.47
CA LEU A 82 -17.20 7.51 7.39
C LEU A 82 -17.59 6.85 8.72
N THR A 83 -18.81 7.11 9.19
CA THR A 83 -19.37 6.41 10.35
C THR A 83 -20.10 5.14 9.90
N ILE A 84 -19.63 3.99 10.39
CA ILE A 84 -20.30 2.70 10.20
C ILE A 84 -21.29 2.48 11.36
N SER A 85 -22.55 2.27 11.03
CA SER A 85 -23.62 2.06 12.03
C SER A 85 -23.67 0.60 12.45
N ALA A 86 -23.46 0.31 13.74
CA ALA A 86 -23.57 -1.04 14.26
C ALA A 86 -24.97 -1.63 14.00
N GLY A 87 -25.02 -2.91 13.64
CA GLY A 87 -26.24 -3.63 13.27
C GLY A 87 -26.74 -3.39 11.85
N LYS A 88 -26.25 -2.37 11.13
CA LYS A 88 -26.57 -2.15 9.72
C LYS A 88 -25.82 -3.17 8.84
N ALA A 89 -26.51 -3.69 7.84
CA ALA A 89 -25.91 -4.55 6.82
C ALA A 89 -25.28 -3.69 5.72
N TYR A 90 -24.05 -4.03 5.34
CA TYR A 90 -23.31 -3.39 4.26
C TYR A 90 -22.91 -4.42 3.22
N ILE A 91 -23.04 -4.08 1.94
CA ILE A 91 -22.62 -4.92 0.82
C ILE A 91 -21.09 -4.98 0.79
N VAL A 92 -20.53 -6.17 0.79
CA VAL A 92 -19.08 -6.44 0.79
C VAL A 92 -18.63 -7.22 -0.45
N GLY A 93 -19.54 -7.41 -1.40
CA GLY A 93 -19.26 -7.95 -2.72
C GLY A 93 -20.48 -8.64 -3.31
N TYR A 94 -20.26 -9.31 -4.44
CA TYR A 94 -21.29 -10.02 -5.19
C TYR A 94 -20.81 -11.41 -5.51
N LYS A 95 -21.69 -12.41 -5.44
CA LYS A 95 -21.38 -13.77 -5.88
C LYS A 95 -21.04 -13.74 -7.37
N ALA A 96 -19.89 -14.32 -7.73
CA ALA A 96 -19.55 -14.57 -9.13
C ALA A 96 -20.68 -15.36 -9.81
N LYS A 97 -21.12 -14.90 -10.99
CA LYS A 97 -22.10 -15.63 -11.78
C LYS A 97 -21.43 -16.93 -12.26
N PRO A 98 -22.12 -18.09 -12.23
CA PRO A 98 -21.58 -19.28 -12.88
C PRO A 98 -21.25 -18.94 -14.34
N PRO A 99 -20.11 -19.39 -14.88
CA PRO A 99 -19.69 -19.03 -16.22
C PRO A 99 -20.80 -19.43 -17.20
N THR A 100 -21.41 -18.43 -17.84
CA THR A 100 -22.35 -18.67 -18.92
C THR A 100 -21.56 -19.41 -20.00
N THR A 101 -21.94 -20.66 -20.29
CA THR A 101 -21.35 -21.45 -21.37
C THR A 101 -21.54 -20.70 -22.67
N VAL A 102 -20.54 -19.93 -23.09
CA VAL A 102 -20.55 -19.27 -24.39
C VAL A 102 -20.34 -20.36 -25.41
N THR A 103 -21.42 -20.81 -26.05
CA THR A 103 -21.34 -21.62 -27.26
C THR A 103 -20.49 -20.84 -28.27
N PRO A 104 -19.38 -21.39 -28.79
CA PRO A 104 -18.59 -20.68 -29.78
C PRO A 104 -19.49 -20.41 -31.00
N SER A 105 -19.79 -19.13 -31.25
CA SER A 105 -20.43 -18.73 -32.49
C SER A 105 -19.53 -19.12 -33.67
N PRO A 106 -20.10 -19.62 -34.78
CA PRO A 106 -19.31 -19.98 -35.96
C PRO A 106 -18.53 -18.76 -36.44
N VAL A 107 -17.23 -18.96 -36.67
CA VAL A 107 -16.29 -17.95 -37.16
C VAL A 107 -16.72 -17.54 -38.58
N VAL A 108 -17.40 -16.41 -38.71
CA VAL A 108 -17.59 -15.76 -40.01
C VAL A 108 -16.33 -14.93 -40.25
N VAL A 109 -15.52 -15.34 -41.23
CA VAL A 109 -14.34 -14.59 -41.68
C VAL A 109 -14.81 -13.40 -42.51
N PRO A 110 -14.63 -12.14 -42.09
CA PRO A 110 -14.92 -10.99 -42.94
C PRO A 110 -13.78 -10.77 -43.97
N PRO A 111 -14.09 -10.18 -45.14
CA PRO A 111 -13.09 -9.84 -46.16
C PRO A 111 -12.12 -8.74 -45.67
N PRO A 112 -10.92 -8.61 -46.29
CA PRO A 112 -9.89 -7.68 -45.83
C PRO A 112 -10.33 -6.24 -46.09
N VAL A 113 -10.73 -5.53 -45.04
CA VAL A 113 -10.92 -4.08 -45.07
C VAL A 113 -9.56 -3.44 -44.82
N VAL A 114 -9.10 -2.60 -45.74
CA VAL A 114 -7.94 -1.73 -45.57
C VAL A 114 -8.32 -0.66 -44.55
N VAL A 115 -7.99 -0.92 -43.27
CA VAL A 115 -8.16 0.03 -42.18
C VAL A 115 -6.87 0.84 -42.06
N VAL A 116 -6.96 2.13 -42.38
CA VAL A 116 -5.95 3.12 -41.97
C VAL A 116 -5.85 3.07 -40.44
N PRO A 117 -4.67 2.85 -39.84
CA PRO A 117 -4.57 2.72 -38.40
C PRO A 117 -4.99 4.03 -37.71
N PRO A 118 -5.85 3.98 -36.67
CA PRO A 118 -6.10 5.14 -35.82
C PRO A 118 -4.81 5.53 -35.09
N PRO A 119 -4.68 6.78 -34.62
CA PRO A 119 -3.48 7.24 -33.93
C PRO A 119 -3.17 6.33 -32.73
N THR A 120 -2.00 5.73 -32.76
CA THR A 120 -1.54 4.72 -31.81
C THR A 120 -1.52 5.26 -30.39
N THR A 121 -2.39 4.71 -29.54
CA THR A 121 -2.35 4.84 -28.08
C THR A 121 -0.97 4.38 -27.57
N GLN A 122 -0.20 5.24 -26.92
CA GLN A 122 1.07 4.92 -26.24
C GLN A 122 0.91 4.02 -24.99
N GLY A 123 -0.10 3.13 -24.95
CA GLY A 123 -0.49 2.37 -23.78
C GLY A 123 -0.33 0.87 -23.96
N SER A 124 0.91 0.36 -23.92
CA SER A 124 1.21 -1.08 -23.69
C SER A 124 2.72 -1.34 -23.59
N ALA A 125 3.53 -0.66 -24.41
CA ALA A 125 4.92 -1.05 -24.66
C ALA A 125 5.93 -0.87 -23.50
N ASP A 126 5.60 -0.13 -22.44
CA ASP A 126 6.51 0.19 -21.32
C ASP A 126 6.26 -0.64 -20.05
N ARG A 127 5.27 -1.54 -20.05
CA ARG A 127 4.98 -2.38 -18.88
C ARG A 127 5.90 -3.59 -18.84
N ARG A 128 6.56 -3.80 -17.70
CA ARG A 128 7.50 -4.91 -17.46
C ARG A 128 7.06 -5.76 -16.29
N SER A 129 7.52 -7.00 -16.25
CA SER A 129 7.29 -7.88 -15.10
C SER A 129 7.86 -7.25 -13.82
N PRO A 130 7.15 -7.27 -12.68
CA PRO A 130 7.68 -6.77 -11.40
C PRO A 130 8.99 -7.43 -10.97
N LEU A 131 9.28 -8.65 -11.46
CA LEU A 131 10.56 -9.34 -11.23
C LEU A 131 11.76 -8.68 -11.91
N GLN A 132 11.52 -7.84 -12.92
CA GLN A 132 12.52 -7.18 -13.75
C GLN A 132 12.60 -5.67 -13.49
N ILE A 133 11.78 -5.15 -12.57
CA ILE A 133 11.77 -3.74 -12.18
C ILE A 133 12.44 -3.62 -10.81
N PHE A 134 13.19 -2.54 -10.65
CA PHE A 134 13.79 -2.10 -9.40
C PHE A 134 13.36 -0.65 -9.16
N THR A 135 13.37 -0.21 -7.91
CA THR A 135 13.03 1.17 -7.58
C THR A 135 13.99 2.12 -8.30
N SER A 136 13.44 3.08 -9.05
CA SER A 136 14.24 3.98 -9.88
C SER A 136 15.00 5.03 -9.06
N GLU A 137 16.05 5.62 -9.65
CA GLU A 137 16.78 6.70 -8.97
C GLU A 137 15.91 7.93 -8.65
N PRO A 138 15.01 8.41 -9.55
CA PRO A 138 14.05 9.44 -9.20
C PRO A 138 13.19 9.10 -7.98
N CYS A 139 12.75 7.84 -7.86
CA CYS A 139 12.00 7.39 -6.70
C CYS A 139 12.87 7.39 -5.44
N LEU A 140 14.08 6.84 -5.50
CA LEU A 140 14.98 6.84 -4.35
C LEU A 140 15.31 8.26 -3.88
N ALA A 141 15.49 9.22 -4.79
CA ALA A 141 15.66 10.62 -4.44
C ALA A 141 14.42 11.22 -3.77
N TYR A 142 13.23 10.91 -4.30
CA TYR A 142 11.95 11.28 -3.71
C TYR A 142 11.81 10.72 -2.28
N MET A 143 12.05 9.42 -2.08
CA MET A 143 11.96 8.77 -0.77
C MET A 143 12.93 9.41 0.23
N ARG A 144 14.19 9.61 -0.15
CA ARG A 144 15.19 10.28 0.71
C ARG A 144 14.76 11.67 1.14
N SER A 145 14.11 12.42 0.26
CA SER A 145 13.63 13.77 0.57
C SER A 145 12.55 13.79 1.67
N TRP A 146 11.85 12.67 1.88
CA TRP A 146 10.90 12.49 2.97
C TRP A 146 11.55 12.03 4.28
N GLU A 147 12.63 11.24 4.24
CA GLU A 147 13.23 10.63 5.44
C GLU A 147 14.00 11.62 6.34
N ARG A 148 14.45 12.76 5.79
CA ARG A 148 15.00 13.94 6.50
C ARG A 148 15.84 13.60 7.76
N PRO A 149 16.97 12.90 7.61
CA PRO A 149 17.86 12.64 8.74
C PRO A 149 18.37 13.94 9.40
N PRO A 150 18.75 13.92 10.69
CA PRO A 150 19.18 15.11 11.41
C PRO A 150 20.37 15.80 10.75
N LEU A 151 20.36 17.13 10.82
CA LEU A 151 21.50 17.94 10.40
C LEU A 151 22.38 18.28 11.59
N VAL A 152 23.68 17.99 11.48
CA VAL A 152 24.72 18.46 12.40
C VAL A 152 25.59 19.44 11.62
N ASN A 153 25.68 20.68 12.10
CA ASN A 153 26.39 21.77 11.41
C ASN A 153 25.93 21.99 9.95
N GLY A 154 24.64 21.78 9.68
CA GLY A 154 24.06 21.95 8.35
C GLY A 154 24.30 20.78 7.38
N GLN A 155 24.87 19.67 7.84
CA GLN A 155 25.10 18.46 7.04
C GLN A 155 24.37 17.27 7.66
N ILE A 156 23.90 16.34 6.82
CA ILE A 156 23.28 15.09 7.27
C ILE A 156 24.29 14.30 8.09
N THR A 157 23.89 13.85 9.28
CA THR A 157 24.71 12.98 10.12
C THR A 157 24.61 11.52 9.69
N GLY A 158 25.75 10.84 9.60
CA GLY A 158 25.85 9.39 9.44
C GLY A 158 25.95 8.62 10.75
N LYS A 159 25.74 9.27 11.89
CA LYS A 159 25.76 8.65 13.23
C LYS A 159 24.39 8.09 13.59
N VAL A 160 24.35 7.21 14.60
CA VAL A 160 23.09 6.81 15.21
C VAL A 160 22.46 8.02 15.90
N PHE A 161 21.15 8.16 15.75
CA PHE A 161 20.33 9.17 16.40
C PHE A 161 19.00 8.57 16.87
N ARG A 162 18.24 9.32 17.67
CA ARG A 162 16.88 8.96 18.05
C ARG A 162 15.89 9.66 17.13
N ASP A 163 14.99 8.88 16.53
CA ASP A 163 13.88 9.44 15.75
C ASP A 163 12.84 10.12 16.66
N THR A 164 11.79 10.68 16.04
CA THR A 164 10.69 11.34 16.77
C THR A 164 9.89 10.42 17.69
N LYS A 165 10.05 9.10 17.56
CA LYS A 165 9.46 8.07 18.42
C LYS A 165 10.44 7.56 19.49
N GLY A 166 11.65 8.11 19.54
CA GLY A 166 12.72 7.69 20.45
C GLY A 166 13.48 6.43 20.02
N SER A 167 13.19 5.91 18.82
CA SER A 167 13.83 4.72 18.25
C SER A 167 15.25 5.03 17.76
N LEU A 168 16.16 4.08 17.89
CA LEU A 168 17.51 4.22 17.34
C LEU A 168 17.48 4.07 15.82
N THR A 169 18.06 5.04 15.12
CA THR A 169 18.03 5.16 13.67
C THR A 169 19.39 5.63 13.16
N ILE A 170 19.77 5.21 11.94
CA ILE A 170 20.99 5.67 11.26
C ILE A 170 20.73 5.91 9.78
N GLY A 171 21.47 6.82 9.15
CA GLY A 171 21.32 7.14 7.73
C GLY A 171 19.90 7.57 7.36
N PHE A 172 19.42 7.17 6.19
CA PHE A 172 18.07 7.50 5.70
C PHE A 172 17.01 6.56 6.30
N GLY A 173 16.70 6.74 7.59
CA GLY A 173 15.55 6.09 8.23
C GLY A 173 15.75 4.61 8.58
N HIS A 174 16.98 4.08 8.60
CA HIS A 174 17.24 2.69 9.00
C HIS A 174 16.99 2.51 10.51
N PHE A 175 15.86 1.90 10.88
CA PHE A 175 15.54 1.54 12.26
C PHE A 175 16.45 0.40 12.74
N ILE A 176 17.27 0.69 13.76
CA ILE A 176 18.20 -0.26 14.36
C ILE A 176 17.43 -1.18 15.31
N LYS A 177 17.33 -2.46 14.95
CA LYS A 177 16.68 -3.45 15.80
C LYS A 177 17.55 -3.82 17.01
N PRO A 178 16.96 -4.34 18.10
CA PRO A 178 17.72 -4.77 19.27
C PRO A 178 18.90 -5.69 18.95
N GLU A 179 18.70 -6.65 18.04
CA GLU A 179 19.72 -7.60 17.59
C GLU A 179 20.85 -6.98 16.76
N GLU A 180 20.65 -5.78 16.20
CA GLU A 180 21.64 -5.06 15.39
C GLU A 180 22.47 -4.07 16.23
N ARG A 181 22.12 -3.84 17.50
CA ARG A 181 22.75 -2.79 18.33
C ARG A 181 24.27 -2.92 18.41
N LEU A 182 24.78 -4.14 18.56
CA LEU A 182 26.23 -4.39 18.63
C LEU A 182 26.95 -4.03 17.32
N ARG A 183 26.31 -4.25 16.17
CA ARG A 183 26.85 -3.89 14.85
C ARG A 183 27.05 -2.38 14.71
N TRP A 184 26.16 -1.59 15.32
CA TRP A 184 26.13 -0.14 15.17
C TRP A 184 26.78 0.63 16.33
N ALA A 185 27.26 -0.05 17.37
CA ALA A 185 27.82 0.58 18.58
C ALA A 185 28.94 1.59 18.28
N ALA A 186 29.81 1.32 17.30
CA ALA A 186 30.89 2.23 16.92
C ALA A 186 30.40 3.55 16.29
N TYR A 187 29.15 3.60 15.83
CA TYR A 187 28.48 4.77 15.24
C TYR A 187 27.51 5.45 16.21
N ASP A 188 27.34 4.90 17.42
CA ASP A 188 26.38 5.36 18.42
C ASP A 188 27.04 6.24 19.48
N PRO A 189 26.81 7.57 19.47
CA PRO A 189 27.41 8.47 20.44
C PRO A 189 26.99 8.16 21.89
N GLU A 190 25.79 7.61 22.12
CA GLU A 190 25.33 7.23 23.46
C GLU A 190 26.12 6.03 24.03
N GLN A 191 26.77 5.25 23.16
CA GLN A 191 27.68 4.15 23.52
C GLN A 191 29.16 4.54 23.39
N GLY A 192 29.47 5.82 23.20
CA GLY A 192 30.84 6.30 23.01
C GLY A 192 31.40 6.07 21.60
N GLY A 193 30.55 5.70 20.64
CA GLY A 193 30.91 5.57 19.24
C GLY A 193 31.32 6.90 18.61
N THR A 194 32.38 6.87 17.81
CA THR A 194 32.94 8.06 17.14
C THR A 194 32.88 7.99 15.62
N LEU A 195 32.51 6.82 15.05
CA LEU A 195 32.42 6.64 13.62
C LEU A 195 31.15 7.28 13.05
N GLU A 196 31.17 7.52 11.75
CA GLU A 196 30.07 8.09 11.00
C GLU A 196 30.00 7.45 9.62
N LEU A 197 28.80 7.10 9.17
CA LEU A 197 28.62 6.63 7.79
C LEU A 197 28.86 7.78 6.81
N THR A 198 29.64 7.51 5.79
CA THR A 198 29.71 8.37 4.61
C THR A 198 28.37 8.43 3.89
N MET A 199 28.13 9.49 3.09
CA MET A 199 26.95 9.59 2.23
C MET A 199 26.74 8.34 1.37
N LEU A 200 27.81 7.81 0.77
CA LEU A 200 27.75 6.60 -0.06
C LEU A 200 27.31 5.36 0.75
N GLN A 201 27.79 5.22 1.99
CA GLN A 201 27.38 4.11 2.86
C GLN A 201 25.91 4.26 3.30
N MET A 202 25.45 5.48 3.58
CA MET A 202 24.05 5.74 3.88
C MET A 202 23.15 5.43 2.68
N GLU A 203 23.56 5.79 1.46
CA GLU A 203 22.85 5.45 0.23
C GLU A 203 22.82 3.95 -0.03
N GLY A 204 23.94 3.25 0.22
CA GLY A 204 24.00 1.79 0.12
C GLY A 204 23.03 1.12 1.08
N LEU A 205 23.07 1.49 2.37
CA LEU A 205 22.17 0.99 3.39
C LEU A 205 20.70 1.26 3.04
N PHE A 206 20.39 2.46 2.54
CA PHE A 206 19.05 2.83 2.12
C PHE A 206 18.54 1.95 0.97
N ARG A 207 19.37 1.69 -0.05
CA ARG A 207 18.99 0.79 -1.17
C ARG A 207 18.76 -0.65 -0.68
N GLU A 208 19.59 -1.13 0.24
CA GLU A 208 19.40 -2.45 0.86
C GLU A 208 18.06 -2.54 1.59
N ASP A 209 17.69 -1.50 2.34
CA ASP A 209 16.40 -1.44 3.01
C ASP A 209 15.24 -1.37 2.04
N VAL A 210 15.30 -0.55 0.98
CA VAL A 210 14.25 -0.49 -0.04
C VAL A 210 14.07 -1.85 -0.73
N ALA A 211 15.17 -2.50 -1.11
CA ALA A 211 15.14 -3.81 -1.72
C ALA A 211 14.50 -4.86 -0.79
N ARG A 212 14.89 -4.85 0.49
CA ARG A 212 14.44 -5.83 1.51
C ARG A 212 13.00 -5.60 1.97
N LEU A 213 12.61 -4.34 2.17
CA LEU A 213 11.33 -3.97 2.76
C LEU A 213 10.22 -3.80 1.73
N ALA A 214 10.54 -3.32 0.53
CA ALA A 214 9.56 -2.97 -0.49
C ALA A 214 9.65 -3.87 -1.72
N GLU A 215 10.80 -3.92 -2.40
CA GLU A 215 10.90 -4.64 -3.67
C GLU A 215 10.63 -6.15 -3.51
N ALA A 216 11.14 -6.75 -2.44
CA ALA A 216 10.95 -8.18 -2.15
C ALA A 216 9.46 -8.54 -2.05
N ASP A 217 8.66 -7.71 -1.38
CA ASP A 217 7.21 -7.91 -1.29
C ASP A 217 6.52 -7.62 -2.62
N LEU A 218 6.90 -6.58 -3.36
CA LEU A 218 6.32 -6.29 -4.69
C LEU A 218 6.53 -7.44 -5.66
N LYS A 219 7.75 -7.95 -5.75
CA LYS A 219 8.14 -9.08 -6.62
C LYS A 219 7.36 -10.35 -6.31
N LYS A 220 6.96 -10.54 -5.05
CA LYS A 220 6.15 -11.68 -4.61
C LYS A 220 4.65 -11.50 -4.85
N ARG A 221 4.15 -10.27 -4.80
CA ARG A 221 2.71 -9.98 -4.62
C ARG A 221 2.02 -9.39 -5.84
N ILE A 222 2.74 -8.62 -6.65
CA ILE A 222 2.20 -8.05 -7.87
C ILE A 222 2.48 -9.04 -9.00
N LEU A 223 1.41 -9.49 -9.63
CA LEU A 223 1.44 -10.57 -10.62
C LEU A 223 1.26 -10.06 -12.05
N VAL A 224 0.98 -8.76 -12.21
CA VAL A 224 0.72 -8.12 -13.49
C VAL A 224 1.88 -7.18 -13.85
N PRO A 225 2.20 -6.99 -15.15
CA PRO A 225 3.21 -6.05 -15.58
C PRO A 225 2.89 -4.61 -15.14
N LEU A 226 3.90 -3.86 -14.69
CA LEU A 226 3.78 -2.46 -14.26
C LEU A 226 4.69 -1.55 -15.08
N ARG A 227 4.34 -0.27 -15.17
CA ARG A 227 5.29 0.78 -15.58
C ARG A 227 6.26 1.08 -14.45
N GLN A 228 7.42 1.67 -14.78
CA GLN A 228 8.44 2.01 -13.78
C GLN A 228 7.87 2.88 -12.64
N HIS A 229 7.14 3.94 -12.99
CA HIS A 229 6.58 4.87 -12.01
C HIS A 229 5.43 4.27 -11.15
N GLU A 230 4.71 3.27 -11.68
CA GLU A 230 3.70 2.53 -10.91
C GLU A 230 4.38 1.65 -9.87
N TYR A 231 5.46 0.96 -10.25
CA TYR A 231 6.29 0.18 -9.32
C TYR A 231 6.90 1.06 -8.23
N ASP A 232 7.46 2.20 -8.63
CA ASP A 232 8.11 3.16 -7.74
C ASP A 232 7.16 3.69 -6.66
N ALA A 233 5.93 4.06 -7.04
CA ALA A 233 4.93 4.54 -6.09
C ALA A 233 4.51 3.47 -5.08
N LEU A 234 4.37 2.21 -5.53
CA LEU A 234 4.09 1.10 -4.61
C LEU A 234 5.29 0.78 -3.71
N ALA A 235 6.52 0.97 -4.21
CA ALA A 235 7.73 0.77 -3.42
C ALA A 235 7.83 1.80 -2.29
N ASP A 236 7.58 3.08 -2.56
CA ASP A 236 7.50 4.12 -1.51
C ASP A 236 6.39 3.80 -0.49
N PHE A 237 5.22 3.40 -0.98
CA PHE A 237 4.07 3.07 -0.13
C PHE A 237 4.40 1.98 0.87
N ILE A 238 5.05 0.91 0.39
CA ILE A 238 5.47 -0.21 1.23
C ILE A 238 6.64 0.17 2.13
N PHE A 239 7.59 0.96 1.66
CA PHE A 239 8.71 1.40 2.50
C PHE A 239 8.21 2.22 3.70
N HIS A 240 7.27 3.15 3.46
CA HIS A 240 6.73 4.01 4.52
C HIS A 240 5.74 3.29 5.45
N ARG A 241 4.88 2.40 4.93
CA ARG A 241 3.76 1.80 5.69
C ARG A 241 3.88 0.31 5.96
N GLY A 242 4.88 -0.34 5.37
CA GLY A 242 5.08 -1.78 5.41
C GLY A 242 4.21 -2.54 4.40
N ALA A 243 4.61 -3.77 4.08
CA ALA A 243 3.92 -4.61 3.09
C ALA A 243 2.47 -4.97 3.49
N GLY A 244 2.18 -4.94 4.79
CA GLY A 244 0.82 -5.10 5.30
C GLY A 244 -0.15 -4.04 4.75
N ALA A 245 0.34 -2.83 4.42
CA ALA A 245 -0.49 -1.76 3.88
C ALA A 245 -1.01 -2.08 2.46
N LEU A 246 -0.14 -2.66 1.62
CA LEU A 246 -0.50 -3.12 0.27
C LEU A 246 -1.61 -4.18 0.32
N LEU A 247 -1.53 -5.09 1.31
CA LEU A 247 -2.52 -6.16 1.50
C LEU A 247 -3.84 -5.65 2.06
N GLN A 248 -3.78 -4.88 3.15
CA GLN A 248 -4.96 -4.52 3.92
C GLN A 248 -5.76 -3.36 3.29
N SER A 249 -5.22 -2.68 2.28
CA SER A 249 -5.97 -1.70 1.47
C SER A 249 -6.82 -2.34 0.37
N GLY A 250 -6.63 -3.63 0.06
CA GLY A 250 -7.18 -4.25 -1.16
C GLY A 250 -6.44 -3.88 -2.44
N LEU A 251 -5.42 -3.01 -2.37
CA LEU A 251 -4.68 -2.49 -3.52
C LEU A 251 -3.98 -3.60 -4.32
N GLN A 252 -3.38 -4.58 -3.63
CA GLN A 252 -2.74 -5.73 -4.29
C GLN A 252 -3.72 -6.45 -5.22
N ASN A 253 -4.88 -6.83 -4.70
CA ASN A 253 -5.83 -7.60 -5.48
C ASN A 253 -6.44 -6.76 -6.60
N TYR A 254 -6.71 -5.49 -6.32
CA TYR A 254 -7.20 -4.55 -7.32
C TYR A 254 -6.25 -4.48 -8.51
N ILE A 255 -4.95 -4.23 -8.27
CA ILE A 255 -3.94 -4.17 -9.32
C ILE A 255 -3.85 -5.51 -10.07
N ASN A 256 -3.79 -6.63 -9.35
CA ASN A 256 -3.68 -7.96 -9.97
C ASN A 256 -4.92 -8.33 -10.80
N SER A 257 -6.09 -7.73 -10.52
CA SER A 257 -7.32 -7.92 -11.32
C SER A 257 -7.30 -7.15 -12.67
N LYS A 258 -6.31 -6.28 -12.90
CA LYS A 258 -6.19 -5.44 -14.10
C LYS A 258 -4.91 -5.78 -14.87
N PRO A 259 -4.83 -6.95 -15.53
CA PRO A 259 -3.61 -7.39 -16.24
C PRO A 259 -3.14 -6.42 -17.32
N ASN A 260 -4.07 -5.67 -17.92
CA ASN A 260 -3.77 -4.68 -18.96
C ASN A 260 -3.44 -3.28 -18.41
N GLY A 261 -3.48 -3.09 -17.08
CA GLY A 261 -3.18 -1.79 -16.49
C GLY A 261 -4.28 -0.73 -16.57
N ASN A 262 -5.49 -1.12 -16.96
CA ASN A 262 -6.66 -0.23 -16.99
C ASN A 262 -7.18 0.01 -15.57
N PHE A 263 -6.42 0.80 -14.80
CA PHE A 263 -6.75 1.17 -13.44
C PHE A 263 -7.78 2.32 -13.41
N ASP A 264 -8.78 2.21 -12.54
CA ASP A 264 -9.57 3.32 -12.04
C ASP A 264 -8.75 4.04 -10.97
N TYR A 265 -8.30 5.25 -11.29
CA TYR A 265 -7.46 6.02 -10.38
C TYR A 265 -8.19 6.48 -9.11
N GLY A 266 -9.53 6.52 -9.11
CA GLY A 266 -10.29 6.74 -7.88
C GLY A 266 -10.14 5.59 -6.89
N GLU A 267 -10.18 4.34 -7.37
CA GLU A 267 -9.96 3.16 -6.54
C GLU A 267 -8.53 3.10 -6.00
N ILE A 268 -7.53 3.41 -6.85
CA ILE A 268 -6.13 3.53 -6.42
C ILE A 268 -6.02 4.59 -5.32
N GLN A 269 -6.57 5.78 -5.56
CA GLN A 269 -6.55 6.88 -4.60
C GLN A 269 -7.16 6.49 -3.25
N ASP A 270 -8.33 5.86 -3.23
CA ASP A 270 -8.99 5.42 -2.00
C ASP A 270 -8.14 4.39 -1.22
N CYS A 271 -7.41 3.52 -1.92
CA CYS A 271 -6.51 2.56 -1.28
C CYS A 271 -5.32 3.25 -0.58
N PHE A 272 -4.69 4.20 -1.25
CA PHE A 272 -3.56 4.96 -0.70
C PHE A 272 -4.00 5.84 0.48
N MET A 273 -5.12 6.55 0.32
CA MET A 273 -5.64 7.52 1.28
C MET A 273 -6.13 6.88 2.58
N LEU A 274 -6.47 5.59 2.57
CA LEU A 274 -6.71 4.81 3.78
C LEU A 274 -5.53 4.89 4.78
N TYR A 275 -4.31 5.09 4.29
CA TYR A 275 -3.07 5.20 5.08
C TYR A 275 -2.60 6.64 5.31
N ALA A 276 -3.47 7.63 5.09
CA ALA A 276 -3.30 8.99 5.60
C ALA A 276 -3.55 9.07 7.13
N PHE A 277 -4.08 8.00 7.72
CA PHE A 277 -4.36 7.88 9.14
C PHE A 277 -3.36 6.96 9.83
N TRP A 278 -3.18 7.15 11.13
CA TRP A 278 -2.35 6.29 11.96
C TRP A 278 -3.00 6.02 13.30
N PHE A 279 -2.71 4.85 13.87
CA PHE A 279 -3.15 4.53 15.22
C PHE A 279 -2.20 5.17 16.22
N ASN A 280 -2.70 6.14 16.97
CA ASN A 280 -1.98 6.77 18.06
C ASN A 280 -2.11 5.88 19.32
N PRO A 281 -1.03 5.23 19.80
CA PRO A 281 -1.12 4.34 20.95
C PRO A 281 -1.45 5.08 22.25
N THR A 282 -1.05 6.36 22.36
CA THR A 282 -1.27 7.21 23.54
C THR A 282 -2.75 7.52 23.72
N THR A 283 -3.42 7.95 22.65
CA THR A 283 -4.87 8.25 22.67
C THR A 283 -5.72 7.01 22.39
N SER A 284 -5.09 5.96 21.84
CA SER A 284 -5.73 4.75 21.33
C SER A 284 -6.80 5.02 20.27
N GLN A 285 -6.58 6.02 19.43
CA GLN A 285 -7.47 6.43 18.35
C GLN A 285 -6.76 6.42 16.99
N TRP A 286 -7.55 6.30 15.93
CA TRP A 286 -7.07 6.55 14.58
C TRP A 286 -7.12 8.05 14.31
N GLU A 287 -5.96 8.63 14.07
CA GLU A 287 -5.79 10.07 13.88
C GLU A 287 -5.33 10.35 12.45
N TYR A 288 -5.89 11.41 11.87
CA TYR A 288 -5.45 11.94 10.58
C TYR A 288 -4.07 12.59 10.72
N ASN A 289 -3.19 12.39 9.72
CA ASN A 289 -1.89 13.03 9.67
C ASN A 289 -1.71 13.73 8.31
N ALA A 290 -1.62 15.06 8.33
CA ALA A 290 -1.47 15.88 7.12
C ALA A 290 -0.19 15.55 6.32
N GLY A 291 0.91 15.20 7.01
CA GLY A 291 2.14 14.77 6.34
C GLY A 291 1.98 13.43 5.62
N PHE A 292 1.27 12.48 6.24
CA PHE A 292 0.99 11.18 5.60
C PHE A 292 0.08 11.36 4.39
N GLU A 293 -0.96 12.17 4.53
CA GLU A 293 -1.84 12.53 3.42
C GLU A 293 -1.10 13.19 2.26
N SER A 294 -0.23 14.16 2.53
CA SER A 294 0.62 14.78 1.51
C SER A 294 1.48 13.75 0.78
N ARG A 295 2.16 12.85 1.51
CA ARG A 295 2.94 11.76 0.91
C ARG A 295 2.06 10.80 0.09
N ARG A 296 0.85 10.46 0.55
CA ARG A 296 -0.10 9.63 -0.22
C ARG A 296 -0.51 10.29 -1.54
N ARG A 297 -0.78 11.60 -1.54
CA ARG A 297 -1.11 12.34 -2.77
C ARG A 297 0.04 12.31 -3.77
N GLU A 298 1.27 12.48 -3.30
CA GLU A 298 2.45 12.43 -4.16
C GLU A 298 2.74 11.03 -4.70
N GLU A 299 2.53 9.98 -3.92
CA GLU A 299 2.57 8.61 -4.44
C GLU A 299 1.49 8.35 -5.49
N ILE A 300 0.28 8.91 -5.33
CA ILE A 300 -0.79 8.81 -6.34
C ILE A 300 -0.38 9.56 -7.62
N ASP A 301 0.20 10.76 -7.49
CA ASP A 301 0.75 11.52 -8.61
C ASP A 301 1.88 10.74 -9.32
N MET A 302 2.76 10.09 -8.55
CA MET A 302 3.82 9.24 -9.07
C MET A 302 3.24 8.01 -9.80
N PHE A 303 2.27 7.33 -9.20
CA PHE A 303 1.63 6.15 -9.77
C PHE A 303 0.91 6.49 -11.08
N ARG A 304 0.19 7.61 -11.11
CA ARG A 304 -0.65 8.00 -12.25
C ARG A 304 0.11 8.70 -13.36
N TYR A 305 1.06 9.56 -13.01
CA TYR A 305 1.69 10.50 -13.95
C TYR A 305 3.21 10.38 -14.04
N GLY A 306 3.84 9.57 -13.20
CA GLY A 306 5.30 9.52 -13.11
C GLY A 306 5.93 10.81 -12.61
N LYS A 307 5.22 11.54 -11.76
CA LYS A 307 5.66 12.81 -11.18
C LYS A 307 6.32 12.58 -9.81
N TYR A 308 7.55 13.05 -9.65
CA TYR A 308 8.34 12.96 -8.42
C TYR A 308 8.52 14.35 -7.81
N THR A 309 7.99 14.57 -6.61
CA THR A 309 8.11 15.85 -5.89
C THR A 309 9.22 15.76 -4.85
N LEU A 310 10.33 16.48 -5.05
CA LEU A 310 11.43 16.49 -4.09
C LEU A 310 11.20 17.54 -3.00
N HIS A 311 11.40 17.13 -1.76
CA HIS A 311 11.33 18.00 -0.58
C HIS A 311 12.73 18.49 -0.18
N ARG A 312 12.81 19.72 0.33
CA ARG A 312 14.05 20.29 0.88
C ARG A 312 14.03 20.22 2.38
#